data_AF-A0A8C3RRK6-F1
#
_entry.id   AF-A0A8C3RRK6-F1
#
_cell.length_a   1.000
_cell.length_b   1.000
_cell.length_c   1.000
_cell.angle_alpha   90.00
_cell.angle_beta   90.00
_cell.angle_gamma   90.00
#
_symmetry.space_group_name_H-M   'P 1'
#
loop_
_entity.id
_entity.type
_entity.pdbx_description
1 polymer ?
#
loop_
_entity_poly.entity_id
_entity_poly.type
_entity_poly.pdbx_seq_one_letter_code
_entity_poly.pdbx_strand_id
1 'polypeptide(L)'
;MLSTAGYAEPRPGMAHQFGAHVQHPFSLYTFNRGTVLAIAGEDFSIVASDMRLSEGYAIHSQDSPKCSKLTDQTVIGCSGFHGDCLTLTKIIEMFHCLMDKALESRNSWLCSRLQLGNLTLPMSSCVLFVKGFANVKY
;
A
#
# COMPACT_ATOMS: atom_id res chain seq x y z
N MET A 1 -3.01 -4.54 19.40
CA MET A 1 -2.62 -4.54 20.83
C MET A 1 -2.14 -3.15 21.17
N LEU A 2 -2.94 -2.39 21.93
CA LEU A 2 -2.56 -1.05 22.38
C LEU A 2 -1.35 -1.18 23.32
N SER A 3 -0.27 -0.47 23.03
CA SER A 3 0.87 -0.35 23.94
C SER A 3 0.40 0.39 25.19
N THR A 4 0.23 -0.36 26.28
CA THR A 4 0.08 0.16 27.63
C THR A 4 1.41 0.80 28.03
N ALA A 5 1.73 1.98 27.48
CA ALA A 5 2.63 2.89 28.14
C ALA A 5 1.92 3.33 29.42
N GLY A 6 2.13 2.55 30.49
CA GLY A 6 1.55 2.80 31.79
C GLY A 6 1.90 4.20 32.24
N TYR A 7 0.86 5.02 32.45
CA TYR A 7 0.92 6.18 33.32
C TYR A 7 1.22 5.67 34.73
N ALA A 8 2.49 5.44 35.04
CA ALA A 8 2.95 5.21 36.39
C ALA A 8 3.06 6.58 37.06
N GLU A 9 2.06 6.93 37.87
CA GLU A 9 2.13 8.06 38.80
C GLU A 9 3.42 7.95 39.64
N PRO A 10 4.22 9.02 39.78
CA PRO A 10 5.42 8.96 40.60
C PRO A 10 5.02 8.84 42.07
N ARG A 11 5.33 7.71 42.71
CA ARG A 11 5.16 7.57 44.16
C ARG A 11 6.15 8.50 44.86
N PRO A 12 5.69 9.44 45.71
CA PRO A 12 6.59 10.36 46.39
C PRO A 12 7.30 9.62 47.52
N GLY A 13 8.62 9.45 47.43
CA GLY A 13 9.41 8.95 48.57
C GLY A 13 10.72 8.22 48.30
N MET A 14 11.22 8.08 47.07
CA MET A 14 12.52 7.44 46.86
C MET A 14 13.56 8.39 46.27
N ALA A 15 14.63 8.53 47.05
CA ALA A 15 15.83 9.30 46.79
C ALA A 15 16.44 9.02 45.41
N HIS A 16 17.15 10.03 44.92
CA HIS A 16 17.98 10.07 43.73
C HIS A 16 18.88 8.83 43.60
N GLN A 17 18.38 7.77 42.95
CA GLN A 17 19.18 6.62 42.56
C GLN A 17 19.66 6.85 41.13
N PHE A 18 20.99 6.87 40.98
CA PHE A 18 21.75 6.86 39.74
C PHE A 18 20.95 6.27 38.58
N GLY A 19 20.72 7.09 37.54
CA GLY A 19 19.86 6.77 36.42
C GLY A 19 20.22 5.44 35.79
N ALA A 20 19.47 4.40 36.13
CA ALA A 20 19.50 3.14 35.42
C ALA A 20 19.23 3.46 33.94
N HIS A 21 20.10 2.99 33.04
CA HIS A 21 19.86 3.11 31.61
C HIS A 21 18.50 2.51 31.30
N VAL A 22 17.53 3.38 31.00
CA VAL A 22 16.21 2.96 30.54
C VAL A 22 16.44 2.27 29.21
N GLN A 23 16.49 0.94 29.23
CA GLN A 23 16.55 0.13 28.03
C GLN A 23 15.18 0.26 27.36
N HIS A 24 15.10 1.08 26.32
CA HIS A 24 13.93 1.05 25.45
C HIS A 24 14.01 -0.24 24.63
N PRO A 25 13.08 -1.19 24.78
CA PRO A 25 13.05 -2.35 23.91
C PRO A 25 12.86 -1.87 22.48
N PHE A 26 13.63 -2.44 21.56
CA PHE A 26 13.54 -2.11 20.15
C PHE A 26 12.16 -2.54 19.60
N SER A 27 11.33 -1.56 19.24
CA SER A 27 10.05 -1.79 18.57
C SER A 27 10.23 -1.63 17.06
N LEU A 28 9.89 -2.67 16.31
CA LEU A 28 10.04 -2.71 14.85
C LEU A 28 9.07 -1.77 14.11
N TYR A 29 7.93 -1.45 14.73
CA TYR A 29 6.87 -0.67 14.10
C TYR A 29 6.59 0.61 14.86
N THR A 30 6.35 1.68 14.09
CA THR A 30 5.82 2.95 14.58
C THR A 30 4.52 3.27 13.85
N PHE A 31 3.63 4.01 14.50
CA PHE A 31 2.37 4.43 13.87
C PHE A 31 2.52 5.82 13.27
N ASN A 32 2.66 5.92 11.94
CA ASN A 32 2.82 7.20 11.25
C ASN A 32 1.51 7.93 10.93
N ARG A 33 0.38 7.41 11.45
CA ARG A 33 -0.98 7.89 11.22
C ARG A 33 -1.33 7.94 9.72
N GLY A 34 -2.37 8.68 9.40
CA GLY A 34 -2.91 8.79 8.05
C GLY A 34 -4.26 8.12 7.90
N THR A 35 -5.07 8.67 7.01
CA THR A 35 -6.39 8.17 6.66
C THR A 35 -6.52 8.23 5.14
N VAL A 36 -7.00 7.13 4.57
CA VAL A 36 -7.34 7.02 3.16
C VAL A 36 -8.84 6.73 3.10
N LEU A 37 -9.55 7.45 2.23
CA LEU A 37 -10.96 7.25 1.94
C LEU A 37 -11.11 6.93 0.46
N ALA A 38 -11.95 5.94 0.14
CA ALA A 38 -12.32 5.63 -1.23
C ALA A 38 -13.84 5.54 -1.35
N ILE A 39 -14.39 6.14 -2.41
CA ILE A 39 -15.82 6.09 -2.75
C ILE A 39 -15.92 5.52 -4.17
N ALA A 40 -16.68 4.43 -4.32
CA ALA A 40 -17.01 3.85 -5.61
C ALA A 40 -18.34 4.43 -6.11
N GLY A 41 -18.32 5.06 -7.27
CA GLY A 41 -19.49 5.37 -8.08
C GLY A 41 -19.73 4.27 -9.12
N GLU A 42 -20.74 4.46 -9.97
CA GLU A 42 -21.09 3.50 -11.03
C GLU A 42 -20.01 3.42 -12.12
N ASP A 43 -19.47 4.58 -12.53
CA ASP A 43 -18.46 4.70 -13.61
C ASP A 43 -17.13 5.33 -13.17
N PHE A 44 -16.96 5.60 -11.87
CA PHE A 44 -15.77 6.26 -11.34
C PHE A 44 -15.46 5.82 -9.92
N SER A 45 -14.21 5.97 -9.50
CA SER A 45 -13.80 5.85 -8.10
C SER A 45 -13.00 7.06 -7.69
N ILE A 46 -13.31 7.60 -6.51
CA ILE A 46 -12.57 8.70 -5.91
C ILE A 46 -11.78 8.13 -4.75
N VAL A 47 -10.47 8.37 -4.74
CA VAL A 47 -9.59 8.00 -3.63
C VAL A 47 -8.90 9.26 -3.13
N ALA A 48 -9.10 9.58 -1.85
CA ALA A 48 -8.50 10.74 -1.20
C ALA A 48 -7.70 10.29 0.02
N SER A 49 -6.62 11.00 0.33
CA SER A 49 -5.83 10.78 1.53
C SER A 49 -5.35 12.08 2.14
N ASP A 50 -5.05 12.06 3.44
CA ASP A 50 -4.36 13.15 4.09
C ASP A 50 -2.86 13.12 3.76
N MET A 51 -2.23 14.29 3.68
CA MET A 51 -0.81 14.42 3.29
C MET A 51 0.15 14.49 4.50
N ARG A 52 -0.39 14.47 5.73
CA ARG A 52 0.43 14.57 6.94
C ARG A 52 1.10 13.24 7.28
N LEU A 53 2.41 13.28 7.50
CA LEU A 53 3.20 12.21 8.08
C LEU A 53 3.62 12.62 9.49
N SER A 54 3.17 11.88 10.50
CA SER A 54 3.37 12.25 11.91
C SER A 54 3.69 11.04 12.76
N GLU A 55 4.58 11.20 13.73
CA GLU A 55 4.93 10.15 14.68
C GLU A 55 4.80 10.70 16.10
N GLY A 56 4.02 10.03 16.95
CA GLY A 56 3.71 10.53 18.28
C GLY A 56 3.04 11.92 18.21
N TYR A 57 3.74 12.92 18.75
CA TYR A 57 3.35 14.34 18.75
C TYR A 57 4.17 15.21 17.79
N ALA A 58 5.06 14.60 16.99
CA ALA A 58 5.87 15.30 16.00
C ALA A 58 5.30 15.15 14.58
N ILE A 59 5.42 16.21 13.77
CA ILE A 59 5.06 16.20 12.35
C ILE A 59 6.36 16.13 11.55
N HIS A 60 6.52 15.05 10.79
CA HIS A 60 7.70 14.83 9.94
C HIS A 60 7.56 15.55 8.60
N SER A 61 6.39 15.47 7.99
CA SER A 61 6.07 16.16 6.73
C SER A 61 4.58 16.47 6.63
N GLN A 62 4.24 17.51 5.87
CA GLN A 62 2.86 17.87 5.53
C GLN A 62 2.50 17.59 4.06
N ASP A 63 3.49 17.18 3.27
CA ASP A 63 3.34 16.92 1.84
C ASP A 63 3.85 15.50 1.52
N SER A 64 3.14 14.51 2.08
CA SER A 64 3.42 13.09 1.87
C SER A 64 2.13 12.39 1.43
N PRO A 65 1.91 12.23 0.11
CA PRO A 65 0.72 11.56 -0.40
C PRO A 65 0.77 10.07 -0.01
N LYS A 66 -0.38 9.55 0.42
CA LYS A 66 -0.55 8.13 0.78
C LYS A 66 -1.17 7.30 -0.35
N CYS A 67 -1.61 7.98 -1.41
CA CYS A 67 -2.13 7.38 -2.63
C CYS A 67 -1.03 7.33 -3.70
N SER A 68 -0.76 6.15 -4.22
CA SER A 68 0.16 5.93 -5.35
C SER A 68 -0.61 5.34 -6.53
N LYS A 69 -0.33 5.84 -7.73
CA LYS A 69 -0.96 5.35 -8.97
C LYS A 69 -0.22 4.09 -9.47
N LEU A 70 -0.93 2.99 -9.65
CA LEU A 70 -0.35 1.73 -10.16
C LEU A 70 -0.48 1.65 -11.68
N THR A 71 -1.69 1.87 -12.19
CA THR A 71 -2.02 1.91 -13.63
C THR A 71 -2.88 3.14 -13.90
N ASP A 72 -3.24 3.40 -15.17
CA ASP A 72 -4.17 4.48 -15.52
C ASP A 72 -5.57 4.36 -14.89
N GLN A 73 -5.96 3.15 -14.47
CA GLN A 73 -7.27 2.86 -13.89
C GLN A 73 -7.20 2.35 -12.45
N THR A 74 -6.03 2.36 -11.80
CA THR A 74 -5.88 1.78 -10.47
C THR A 74 -4.99 2.64 -9.59
N VAL A 75 -5.48 2.94 -8.39
CA VAL A 75 -4.76 3.68 -7.35
C VAL A 75 -4.76 2.83 -6.10
N ILE A 76 -3.61 2.77 -5.43
CA ILE A 76 -3.48 2.14 -4.12
C ILE A 76 -3.31 3.22 -3.06
N GLY A 77 -4.05 3.10 -1.96
CA GLY A 77 -3.87 3.95 -0.80
C GLY A 77 -3.45 3.12 0.41
N CYS A 78 -2.30 3.43 0.98
CA CYS A 78 -1.74 2.71 2.12
C CYS A 78 -1.64 3.64 3.34
N SER A 79 -2.02 3.17 4.53
CA SER A 79 -1.91 3.94 5.78
C SER A 79 -1.34 3.09 6.91
N GLY A 80 -0.80 3.73 7.95
CA GLY A 80 -0.21 3.04 9.10
C GLY A 80 1.29 3.29 9.22
N PHE A 81 2.09 2.21 9.17
CA PHE A 81 3.54 2.34 9.20
C PHE A 81 4.07 2.69 7.80
N HIS A 82 4.73 3.82 7.68
CA HIS A 82 5.13 4.37 6.40
C HIS A 82 6.17 3.49 5.68
N GLY A 83 7.08 2.84 6.42
CA GLY A 83 8.09 1.93 5.85
C GLY A 83 7.48 0.72 5.12
N ASP A 84 6.45 0.11 5.71
CA ASP A 84 5.73 -1.00 5.08
C ASP A 84 4.92 -0.52 3.89
N CYS A 85 4.27 0.64 4.00
CA CYS A 85 3.50 1.22 2.90
C CYS A 85 4.38 1.39 1.65
N LEU A 86 5.57 1.98 1.79
CA LEU A 86 6.51 2.18 0.68
C LEU A 86 6.98 0.85 0.08
N THR A 87 7.28 -0.13 0.92
CA THR A 87 7.75 -1.45 0.48
C THR A 87 6.66 -2.20 -0.25
N LEU A 88 5.44 -2.17 0.29
CA LEU A 88 4.27 -2.81 -0.30
C LEU A 88 3.93 -2.20 -1.65
N THR A 89 3.93 -0.86 -1.78
CA THR A 89 3.69 -0.18 -3.05
C THR A 89 4.69 -0.64 -4.11
N LYS A 90 5.99 -0.65 -3.79
CA LYS A 90 7.03 -1.09 -4.73
C LYS A 90 6.87 -2.56 -5.14
N ILE A 91 6.52 -3.43 -4.19
CA ILE A 91 6.30 -4.85 -4.47
C ILE A 91 5.10 -5.02 -5.41
N ILE A 92 4.01 -4.29 -5.18
CA ILE A 92 2.80 -4.37 -6.01
C ILE A 92 3.06 -3.81 -7.41
N GLU A 93 3.77 -2.69 -7.53
CA GLU A 93 4.21 -2.14 -8.82
C GLU A 93 5.02 -3.16 -9.63
N MET A 94 5.98 -3.83 -8.96
CA MET A 94 6.79 -4.88 -9.59
C MET A 94 5.95 -6.08 -10.03
N PHE A 95 5.03 -6.55 -9.19
CA PHE A 95 4.15 -7.67 -9.53
C PHE A 95 3.20 -7.31 -10.67
N HIS A 96 2.68 -6.09 -10.71
CA HIS A 96 1.84 -5.62 -11.80
C HIS A 96 2.59 -5.67 -13.14
N CYS A 97 3.79 -5.08 -13.20
CA CYS A 97 4.63 -5.09 -14.40
C CYS A 97 5.03 -6.50 -14.84
N LEU A 98 5.32 -7.40 -13.89
CA LEU A 98 5.63 -8.79 -14.19
C LEU A 98 4.42 -9.50 -14.81
N MET A 99 3.23 -9.31 -14.25
CA MET A 99 2.00 -9.91 -14.75
C MET A 99 1.66 -9.43 -16.16
N ASP A 100 1.85 -8.14 -16.45
CA ASP A 100 1.61 -7.60 -17.78
C ASP A 100 2.55 -8.21 -18.83
N LYS A 101 3.86 -8.27 -18.53
CA LYS A 101 4.85 -8.89 -19.40
C LYS A 101 4.63 -10.41 -19.56
N ALA A 102 4.19 -11.08 -18.51
CA ALA A 102 3.85 -12.51 -18.56
C ALA A 102 2.63 -12.75 -19.46
N LEU A 103 1.66 -11.83 -19.45
CA LEU A 103 0.49 -11.87 -20.33
C LEU A 103 0.87 -11.63 -21.79
N GLU A 104 1.71 -10.63 -22.06
CA GLU A 104 2.21 -10.32 -23.40
C GLU A 104 3.03 -11.47 -24.00
N SER A 105 3.94 -12.05 -23.21
CA SER A 105 4.77 -13.18 -23.67
C SER A 105 3.92 -14.41 -23.98
N ARG A 106 2.90 -14.72 -23.16
CA ARG A 106 1.95 -15.81 -23.46
C ARG A 106 1.12 -15.56 -24.71
N ASN A 107 0.63 -14.32 -24.91
CA ASN A 107 -0.16 -13.97 -26.09
C ASN A 107 0.68 -14.01 -27.38
N SER A 108 1.92 -13.57 -27.33
CA SER A 108 2.86 -13.69 -28.46
C SER A 108 3.15 -15.16 -28.79
N TRP A 109 3.39 -16.00 -27.78
CA TRP A 109 3.71 -17.41 -27.98
C TRP A 109 2.54 -18.22 -28.56
N LEU A 110 1.31 -17.92 -28.11
CA LEU A 110 0.09 -18.49 -28.68
C LEU A 110 -0.14 -18.03 -30.12
N CYS A 111 0.11 -16.76 -30.44
CA CYS A 111 -0.05 -16.22 -31.81
C CYS A 111 0.91 -16.90 -32.80
N SER A 112 2.19 -17.05 -32.44
CA SER A 112 3.18 -17.76 -33.28
C SER A 112 2.86 -19.25 -33.46
N ARG A 113 2.16 -19.89 -32.50
CA ARG A 113 1.75 -21.29 -32.58
C ARG A 113 0.43 -21.49 -33.33
N LEU A 114 -0.50 -20.54 -33.25
CA LEU A 114 -1.74 -20.52 -34.04
C LEU A 114 -1.48 -20.24 -35.52
N GLN A 115 -0.44 -19.47 -35.87
CA GLN A 115 -0.04 -19.26 -37.28
C GLN A 115 0.48 -20.54 -37.99
N LEU A 116 0.80 -21.61 -37.25
CA LEU A 116 1.20 -22.91 -37.78
C LEU A 116 0.04 -23.91 -37.91
N GLY A 117 -1.16 -23.58 -37.43
CA GLY A 117 -2.32 -24.47 -37.45
C GLY A 117 -3.56 -23.74 -37.92
N ASN A 118 -4.14 -24.19 -39.03
CA ASN A 118 -5.36 -23.66 -39.64
C ASN A 118 -6.61 -24.02 -38.82
N LEU A 119 -6.61 -23.69 -37.52
CA LEU A 119 -7.72 -23.90 -36.60
C LEU A 119 -8.14 -22.55 -36.02
N THR A 120 -9.23 -22.01 -36.54
CA THR A 120 -10.03 -20.97 -35.89
C THR A 120 -10.65 -21.55 -34.62
N LEU A 121 -9.93 -21.46 -33.50
CA LEU A 121 -10.52 -21.72 -32.19
C LEU A 121 -11.16 -20.44 -31.66
N PRO A 122 -12.41 -20.49 -31.16
CA PRO A 122 -13.03 -19.36 -30.49
C PRO A 122 -12.28 -19.08 -29.19
N MET A 123 -11.81 -17.84 -29.05
CA MET A 123 -11.18 -17.28 -27.85
C MET A 123 -12.22 -17.23 -26.71
N SER A 124 -12.56 -18.37 -26.14
CA SER A 124 -13.43 -18.52 -24.98
C SER A 124 -12.74 -19.43 -23.97
N SER A 125 -11.88 -18.85 -23.14
CA SER A 125 -11.74 -19.28 -21.75
C SER A 125 -10.79 -18.35 -20.97
N CYS A 126 -11.39 -17.70 -19.98
CA CYS A 126 -10.83 -17.51 -18.65
C CYS A 126 -9.54 -16.69 -18.52
N VAL A 127 -9.69 -15.36 -18.49
CA VAL A 127 -9.34 -14.54 -17.31
C VAL A 127 -10.31 -13.35 -17.30
N LEU A 128 -11.41 -13.46 -16.54
CA LEU A 128 -12.23 -12.31 -16.19
C LEU A 128 -11.43 -11.50 -15.16
N PHE A 129 -10.50 -10.67 -15.62
CA PHE A 129 -10.01 -9.57 -14.79
C PHE A 129 -11.11 -8.52 -14.85
N VAL A 130 -11.77 -8.29 -13.71
CA VAL A 130 -12.73 -7.20 -13.54
C VAL A 130 -11.94 -5.91 -13.81
N LYS A 131 -12.03 -5.45 -15.05
CA LYS A 131 -11.43 -4.19 -15.49
C LYS A 131 -12.34 -3.10 -14.92
N GLY A 132 -12.13 -2.77 -13.66
CA GLY A 132 -12.76 -1.63 -13.03
C GLY A 132 -12.34 -0.39 -13.79
N PHE A 133 -13.27 0.16 -14.57
CA PHE A 133 -13.11 1.46 -15.19
C PHE A 133 -13.05 2.50 -14.07
N ALA A 134 -11.85 2.83 -13.61
CA ALA A 134 -11.65 4.06 -12.85
C ALA A 134 -11.08 5.09 -13.80
N ASN A 135 -11.91 6.08 -14.17
CA ASN A 135 -11.39 7.34 -14.66
C ASN A 135 -10.83 8.08 -13.43
N VAL A 136 -9.55 7.90 -13.15
CA VAL A 136 -8.89 8.48 -11.97
C VAL A 136 -8.66 9.96 -12.20
N LYS A 137 -9.43 10.81 -11.52
CA LYS A 137 -9.10 12.23 -11.35
C LYS A 137 -8.47 12.40 -9.96
N TYR A 138 -7.24 12.90 -9.96
CA TYR A 138 -6.49 13.34 -8.77
C TYR A 138 -6.78 14.81 -8.50
#